data_AF-A0A4Y3PEP3-F1
#
_entry.id   AF-A0A4Y3PEP3-F1
#
_cell.length_a   1.000
_cell.length_b   1.000
_cell.length_c   1.000
_cell.angle_alpha   90.00
_cell.angle_beta   90.00
_cell.angle_gamma   90.00
#
_symmetry.space_group_name_H-M   'P 1'
#
loop_
_entity.id
_entity.type
_entity.pdbx_description
1 polymer ?
#
loop_
_entity_poly.entity_id
_entity_poly.type
_entity_poly.pdbx_seq_one_letter_code
_entity_poly.pdbx_strand_id
1 'polypeptide(L)' 'MSLLTLVKRAQNNDESAMVEIIERFEPKIRKSLKFTDIGVREDIRQEIVFRMIRAVKTYSTKNCL' A
#
# COMPACT_ATOMS: atom_id res chain seq x y z
N MET A 1 1.06 -15.54 -1.49
CA MET A 1 1.22 -15.30 -0.03
C MET A 1 0.01 -14.52 0.48
N SER A 2 -0.40 -14.68 1.73
CA SER A 2 -1.54 -13.91 2.26
C SER A 2 -1.16 -12.44 2.48
N LEU A 3 -2.13 -11.53 2.41
CA LEU A 3 -1.89 -10.11 2.68
C LEU A 3 -1.38 -9.89 4.13
N LEU A 4 -1.93 -10.63 5.10
CA LEU A 4 -1.50 -10.56 6.50
C LEU A 4 -0.03 -10.98 6.66
N THR A 5 0.41 -12.02 5.96
CA THR A 5 1.81 -12.45 5.96
C THR A 5 2.72 -11.36 5.38
N LEU A 6 2.32 -10.73 4.28
CA LEU A 6 3.08 -9.62 3.69
C LEU A 6 3.17 -8.43 4.64
N VAL A 7 2.08 -8.07 5.33
CA VAL A 7 2.07 -6.99 6.32
C VAL A 7 3.05 -7.28 7.46
N LYS A 8 3.05 -8.50 8.01
CA LYS A 8 3.99 -8.91 9.06
C LYS A 8 5.45 -8.85 8.58
N ARG A 9 5.74 -9.29 7.34
CA ARG A 9 7.09 -9.18 6.76
C ARG A 9 7.52 -7.73 6.57
N ALA A 10 6.66 -6.90 5.98
CA ALA A 10 6.92 -5.49 5.73
C ALA A 10 7.13 -4.69 7.03
N GLN A 11 6.43 -5.05 8.11
CA GLN A 11 6.67 -4.49 9.45
C GLN A 11 8.05 -4.87 10.01
N ASN A 12 8.59 -6.05 9.66
CA ASN A 12 9.93 -6.51 10.00
C ASN A 12 11.01 -6.06 8.98
N ASN A 13 10.82 -4.91 8.34
CA ASN A 13 11.76 -4.29 7.39
C ASN A 13 12.04 -5.08 6.10
N ASP A 14 11.15 -5.98 5.71
CA ASP A 14 11.18 -6.60 4.39
C ASP A 14 10.60 -5.63 3.34
N GLU A 15 11.49 -4.95 2.61
CA GLU A 15 11.11 -3.98 1.57
C GLU A 15 10.37 -4.64 0.41
N SER A 16 10.78 -5.84 -0.01
CA SER A 16 10.12 -6.59 -1.07
C SER A 16 8.68 -6.92 -0.73
N ALA A 17 8.38 -7.23 0.54
CA ALA A 17 7.01 -7.43 1.00
C ALA A 17 6.18 -6.14 0.95
N MET A 18 6.77 -4.97 1.22
CA MET A 18 6.09 -3.69 1.08
C MET A 18 5.78 -3.38 -0.39
N VAL A 19 6.74 -3.60 -1.28
CA VAL A 19 6.57 -3.42 -2.73
C VAL A 19 5.44 -4.33 -3.23
N GLU A 20 5.43 -5.61 -2.85
CA GLU A 20 4.38 -6.54 -3.25
C GLU A 20 2.98 -6.10 -2.77
N ILE A 21 2.87 -5.51 -1.56
CA ILE A 21 1.61 -4.93 -1.09
C ILE A 21 1.18 -3.78 -2.01
N ILE A 22 2.08 -2.83 -2.30
CA ILE A 22 1.79 -1.67 -3.14
C ILE A 22 1.33 -2.13 -4.53
N GLU A 23 2.06 -3.05 -5.16
CA GLU A 23 1.73 -3.61 -6.47
C GLU A 23 0.36 -4.28 -6.51
N ARG A 24 -0.03 -5.01 -5.44
CA ARG A 24 -1.37 -5.63 -5.34
C ARG A 24 -2.50 -4.61 -5.31
N PHE A 25 -2.27 -3.42 -4.75
CA PHE A 25 -3.28 -2.36 -4.66
C PHE A 25 -3.23 -1.37 -5.84
N GLU A 26 -2.13 -1.32 -6.59
CA GLU A 26 -1.93 -0.42 -7.74
C GLU A 26 -3.11 -0.44 -8.75
N PRO A 27 -3.71 -1.59 -9.12
CA PRO A 27 -4.87 -1.60 -10.02
C PRO A 27 -6.06 -0.82 -9.46
N LYS A 28 -6.29 -0.90 -8.14
CA LYS A 28 -7.38 -0.19 -7.46
C LYS A 28 -7.07 1.30 -7.36
N ILE A 29 -5.83 1.66 -7.02
CA ILE A 29 -5.37 3.07 -6.97
C ILE A 29 -5.57 3.73 -8.33
N ARG A 30 -5.06 3.12 -9.41
CA ARG A 30 -5.20 3.65 -10.78
C ARG A 30 -6.66 3.79 -11.19
N LYS A 31 -7.50 2.80 -10.87
CA LYS A 31 -8.94 2.87 -11.19
C LYS A 31 -9.63 4.02 -10.46
N SER A 32 -9.29 4.27 -9.19
CA SER A 32 -9.82 5.39 -8.40
C SER A 32 -9.39 6.76 -8.94
N LEU A 33 -8.23 6.85 -9.59
CA LEU A 33 -7.69 8.10 -10.14
C LEU A 33 -8.14 8.40 -11.58
N LYS A 34 -8.96 7.54 -12.18
CA LYS A 34 -9.37 7.63 -13.59
C LYS A 34 -9.99 9.00 -13.95
N PHE A 35 -10.73 9.59 -13.03
CA PHE A 35 -11.45 10.87 -13.22
C PHE A 35 -10.76 12.06 -12.56
N THR A 36 -9.54 11.87 -12.07
CA THR A 36 -8.72 12.95 -11.50
C THR A 36 -7.98 13.68 -12.63
N ASP A 37 -7.77 14.99 -12.46
CA ASP A 37 -6.97 15.80 -13.37
C ASP A 37 -5.59 15.16 -13.60
N ILE A 38 -5.15 15.14 -14.87
CA ILE A 38 -3.96 14.40 -15.28
C ILE A 38 -2.67 15.03 -14.73
N GLY A 39 -2.65 16.34 -14.51
CA GLY A 39 -1.49 17.07 -14.00
C GLY A 39 -1.19 16.79 -12.54
N VAL A 40 -2.18 16.39 -11.74
CA VAL A 40 -2.02 16.05 -10.31
C VAL A 40 -2.14 14.55 -10.03
N ARG A 41 -2.42 13.74 -11.06
CA ARG A 41 -2.73 12.31 -10.91
C ARG A 41 -1.59 11.53 -10.26
N GLU A 42 -0.35 11.75 -10.71
CA GLU A 42 0.81 11.03 -10.18
C GLU A 42 1.15 11.48 -8.75
N ASP A 43 1.01 12.76 -8.43
CA ASP A 43 1.23 13.27 -7.08
C ASP A 43 0.25 12.66 -6.09
N ILE A 44 -1.04 12.58 -6.47
CA ILE A 44 -2.05 11.92 -5.65
C ILE A 44 -1.78 10.41 -5.54
N ARG A 45 -1.32 9.75 -6.61
CA ARG A 45 -0.92 8.34 -6.56
C ARG A 45 0.21 8.13 -5.56
N GLN A 46 1.25 8.98 -5.60
CA GLN A 46 2.36 8.93 -4.66
C GLN A 46 1.92 9.15 -3.21
N GLU A 47 1.04 10.14 -2.97
CA GLU A 47 0.50 10.39 -1.62
C GLU A 47 -0.31 9.19 -1.10
N ILE A 48 -1.12 8.54 -1.94
CA ILE A 48 -1.83 7.32 -1.57
C ILE A 48 -0.84 6.21 -1.17
N VAL A 49 0.20 5.99 -1.97
CA VAL A 49 1.25 4.99 -1.67
C VAL A 49 1.97 5.32 -0.36
N PHE A 50 2.33 6.60 -0.14
CA PHE A 50 2.96 7.04 1.10
C PHE A 50 2.08 6.77 2.33
N ARG A 51 0.79 7.10 2.24
CA ARG A 51 -0.19 6.82 3.31
C ARG A 51 -0.39 5.33 3.53
N MET A 52 -0.34 4.51 2.48
CA MET A 52 -0.38 3.06 2.60
C MET A 52 0.84 2.50 3.34
N ILE A 53 2.05 2.97 3.03
CA ILE A 53 3.28 2.56 3.74
C ILE A 53 3.13 2.84 5.24
N ARG A 54 2.66 4.05 5.58
CA ARG A 54 2.40 4.43 6.98
C ARG A 54 1.33 3.55 7.62
N ALA A 55 0.25 3.25 6.91
CA ALA A 55 -0.81 2.37 7.41
C ALA A 55 -0.29 0.95 7.66
N VAL A 56 0.47 0.36 6.74
CA VAL A 56 1.07 -0.97 6.91
C VAL A 56 2.02 -1.00 8.11
N LYS A 57 2.88 0.01 8.28
CA LYS A 57 3.82 0.09 9.41
C LYS A 57 3.13 0.25 10.77
N THR A 58 1.96 0.86 10.82
CA THR A 58 1.22 1.14 12.07
C THR A 58 0.07 0.18 12.35
N TYR A 59 -0.28 -0.68 11.38
CA TYR A 59 -1.36 -1.64 11.51
C TYR A 59 -1.12 -2.64 12.65
N SER A 60 -2.05 -2.76 13.59
CA SER A 60 -1.94 -3.72 14.68
C SER A 60 -2.16 -5.15 14.19
N THR A 61 -1.09 -5.94 14.17
CA THR A 61 -1.15 -7.38 13.83
C THR A 61 -1.41 -8.28 15.04
N LYS A 62 -1.54 -7.69 16.25
CA LYS A 62 -1.69 -8.42 17.53
C LYS A 62 -3.09 -9.06 17.72
N ASN A 63 -4.10 -8.64 16.96
CA ASN A 63 -5.49 -9.11 17.12
C ASN A 63 -6.02 -9.97 15.96
N CYS A 64 -5.18 -10.37 14.99
CA CYS A 64 -5.56 -11.36 13.99
C CYS A 64 -5.20 -12.77 14.49
N LEU A 65 -6.09 -13.34 15.32
CA LEU A 65 -6.17 -14.76 15.65
C LEU A 65 -7.19 -15.44 14.73
#